data_AF-A0AAV3YAG6-F1
#
_entry.id   AF-A0AAV3YAG6-F1
#
_cell.length_a   1.000
_cell.length_b   1.000
_cell.length_c   1.000
_cell.angle_alpha   90.00
_cell.angle_beta   90.00
_cell.angle_gamma   90.00
#
_symmetry.space_group_name_H-M   'P 1'
#
loop_
_entity.id
_entity.type
_entity.pdbx_description
1 polymer ?
#
loop_
_entity_poly.entity_id
_entity_poly.type
_entity_poly.pdbx_seq_one_letter_code
_entity_poly.pdbx_strand_id
1 'polypeptide(L)'
;MSEDSITVDILAEFVEVSIHCILYSRGVYPQGVFEKRIKYNVPVQMCLHPGVCDYINNVIDSIKMLLLHGQVEKISVVILKDETSVPVERFVIEIGSLHQNWKE
;
A
#
# COMPACT_ATOMS: atom_id res chain seq x y z
N MET A 1 8.53 -15.52 -16.73
CA MET A 1 7.91 -14.30 -16.20
C MET A 1 8.59 -13.12 -16.85
N SER A 2 7.83 -12.14 -17.36
CA SER A 2 8.39 -10.88 -17.86
C SER A 2 8.96 -10.07 -16.69
N GLU A 3 9.98 -9.26 -16.96
CA GLU A 3 10.63 -8.37 -15.97
C GLU A 3 9.63 -7.40 -15.32
N ASP A 4 8.64 -6.95 -16.08
CA ASP A 4 7.54 -6.09 -15.61
C ASP A 4 6.69 -6.78 -14.52
N SER A 5 6.43 -8.08 -14.66
CA SER A 5 5.60 -8.82 -13.70
C SER A 5 6.26 -8.87 -12.32
N ILE A 6 7.58 -9.05 -12.27
CA ILE A 6 8.34 -9.10 -11.01
C ILE A 6 8.32 -7.72 -10.34
N THR A 7 8.51 -6.66 -11.12
CA THR A 7 8.46 -5.28 -10.61
C THR A 7 7.10 -4.94 -10.04
N VAL A 8 6.01 -5.34 -10.72
CA VAL A 8 4.65 -5.13 -10.22
C VAL A 8 4.40 -5.89 -8.92
N ASP A 9 4.86 -7.13 -8.79
CA ASP A 9 4.70 -7.90 -7.55
C ASP A 9 5.42 -7.23 -6.37
N ILE A 10 6.64 -6.72 -6.59
CA ILE A 10 7.41 -6.00 -5.55
C ILE A 10 6.70 -4.70 -5.14
N LEU A 11 6.23 -3.91 -6.12
CA LEU A 11 5.52 -2.66 -5.84
C LEU A 11 4.20 -2.92 -5.09
N ALA A 12 3.47 -3.95 -5.49
CA ALA A 12 2.23 -4.32 -4.83
C ALA A 12 2.47 -4.79 -3.38
N GLU A 13 3.48 -5.63 -3.14
CA GLU A 13 3.87 -6.00 -1.77
C GLU A 13 4.27 -4.76 -0.94
N PHE A 14 4.98 -3.81 -1.54
CA PHE A 14 5.37 -2.58 -0.86
C PHE A 14 4.16 -1.74 -0.47
N VAL A 15 3.17 -1.62 -1.35
CA VAL A 15 1.92 -0.89 -1.07
C VAL A 15 1.14 -1.59 0.04
N GLU A 16 1.07 -2.93 0.05
CA GLU A 16 0.43 -3.71 1.10
C GLU A 16 1.04 -3.42 2.47
N VAL A 17 2.36 -3.59 2.59
CA VAL A 17 3.11 -3.34 3.83
C VAL A 17 2.96 -1.88 4.27
N SER A 18 2.97 -0.93 3.33
CA SER A 18 2.79 0.49 3.61
C SER A 18 1.41 0.79 4.19
N ILE A 19 0.34 0.21 3.64
CA ILE A 19 -1.02 0.36 4.17
C ILE A 19 -1.08 -0.14 5.61
N HIS A 20 -0.57 -1.34 5.89
CA HIS A 20 -0.54 -1.87 7.25
C HIS A 20 0.25 -0.97 8.22
N CYS A 21 1.40 -0.45 7.80
CA CYS A 21 2.19 0.49 8.61
C CYS A 21 1.46 1.81 8.87
N ILE A 22 0.74 2.35 7.89
CA ILE A 22 -0.07 3.57 8.05
C ILE A 22 -1.19 3.33 9.07
N LEU A 23 -1.93 2.22 8.92
CA LEU A 23 -3.02 1.87 9.83
C LEU A 23 -2.55 1.75 11.29
N TYR A 24 -1.39 1.10 11.50
CA TYR A 24 -0.78 0.99 12.82
C TYR A 24 -0.30 2.34 13.36
N SER A 25 0.51 3.07 12.58
CA SER A 25 1.18 4.30 13.04
C SER A 25 0.20 5.43 13.37
N ARG A 26 -0.93 5.48 12.66
CA ARG A 26 -1.99 6.48 12.88
C ARG A 26 -3.08 5.99 13.84
N GLY A 27 -2.97 4.77 14.36
CA GLY A 27 -3.94 4.21 15.30
C GLY A 27 -5.34 4.07 14.72
N VAL A 28 -5.46 3.86 13.39
CA VAL A 28 -6.75 3.67 12.71
C VAL A 28 -7.45 2.39 13.21
N TYR A 29 -6.64 1.37 13.54
CA TYR A 29 -7.09 0.16 14.21
C TYR A 29 -6.35 -0.03 15.54
N PRO A 30 -6.96 -0.72 16.53
CA PRO A 30 -6.32 -0.98 17.82
C PRO A 30 -4.97 -1.68 17.67
N GLN A 31 -3.95 -1.26 18.42
CA GLN A 31 -2.62 -1.86 18.31
C GLN A 31 -2.59 -3.37 18.60
N GLY A 32 -3.51 -3.87 19.43
CA GLY A 32 -3.62 -5.30 19.75
C GLY A 32 -4.03 -6.20 18.58
N VAL A 33 -4.48 -5.65 17.45
CA VAL A 33 -4.78 -6.42 16.23
C VAL A 33 -3.61 -6.47 15.25
N PHE A 34 -2.43 -6.00 15.64
CA PHE A 34 -1.22 -6.04 14.83
C PHE A 34 -0.17 -6.96 15.42
N GLU A 35 0.63 -7.57 14.55
CA GLU A 35 1.83 -8.29 14.94
C GLU A 35 3.07 -7.74 14.24
N LYS A 36 4.20 -7.87 14.93
CA LYS A 36 5.50 -7.50 14.39
C LYS A 36 5.96 -8.57 13.40
N ARG A 37 6.21 -8.18 12.15
CA ARG A 37 6.86 -9.01 11.12
C ARG A 37 8.14 -8.34 10.64
N ILE A 38 8.95 -9.07 9.87
CA ILE A 38 10.12 -8.51 9.17
C ILE A 38 9.81 -8.51 7.68
N LYS A 39 9.86 -7.32 7.06
CA LYS A 39 9.72 -7.10 5.61
C LYS A 39 10.83 -6.15 5.17
N TYR A 40 11.45 -6.43 4.02
CA TYR A 40 12.59 -5.63 3.53
C TYR A 40 13.73 -5.50 4.56
N ASN A 41 13.94 -6.54 5.38
CA ASN A 41 14.90 -6.55 6.49
C ASN A 41 14.64 -5.48 7.58
N VAL A 42 13.42 -4.96 7.67
CA VAL A 42 12.97 -3.97 8.65
C VAL A 42 11.77 -4.52 9.43
N PRO A 43 11.68 -4.28 10.75
CA PRO A 43 10.49 -4.64 11.52
C PRO A 43 9.30 -3.76 11.12
N VAL A 44 8.20 -4.40 10.74
CA VAL A 44 6.93 -3.77 10.34
C VAL A 44 5.77 -4.30 11.17
N GLN A 45 4.65 -3.58 11.19
CA GLN A 45 3.43 -3.96 11.90
C GLN A 45 2.39 -4.39 10.87
N MET A 46 1.89 -5.61 10.98
CA MET A 46 0.93 -6.20 10.05
C MET A 46 -0.37 -6.52 10.79
N CYS A 47 -1.51 -6.15 10.21
CA CYS A 47 -2.83 -6.42 10.81
C CYS A 47 -3.14 -7.91 10.74
N LEU A 48 -3.84 -8.42 11.76
CA LEU A 48 -4.32 -9.80 11.86
C LEU A 48 -5.84 -9.92 11.73
N HIS A 49 -6.57 -8.79 11.73
CA HIS A 49 -8.02 -8.81 11.66
C HIS A 49 -8.49 -9.29 10.28
N PRO A 50 -9.18 -10.44 10.15
CA PRO A 50 -9.47 -11.05 8.87
C PRO A 50 -10.16 -10.11 7.88
N GLY A 51 -11.21 -9.39 8.31
CA GLY A 51 -11.92 -8.46 7.43
C GLY A 51 -11.08 -7.28 6.94
N VAL A 52 -10.04 -6.87 7.69
CA VAL A 52 -9.13 -5.79 7.26
C VAL A 52 -8.11 -6.35 6.28
N CYS A 53 -7.54 -7.52 6.61
CA CYS A 53 -6.63 -8.24 5.71
C CYS A 53 -7.28 -8.55 4.37
N ASP A 54 -8.52 -9.07 4.37
CA ASP A 54 -9.27 -9.39 3.16
C ASP A 54 -9.52 -8.14 2.31
N TYR A 55 -9.89 -7.02 2.94
CA TYR A 55 -10.07 -5.76 2.23
C TYR A 55 -8.76 -5.28 1.58
N ILE A 56 -7.65 -5.28 2.33
CA ILE A 56 -6.34 -4.88 1.83
C ILE A 56 -5.93 -5.79 0.67
N ASN A 57 -6.05 -7.12 0.82
CA ASN A 57 -5.71 -8.07 -0.24
C ASN A 57 -6.49 -7.80 -1.54
N ASN A 58 -7.81 -7.58 -1.45
CA ASN A 58 -8.63 -7.24 -2.62
C ASN A 58 -8.20 -5.93 -3.30
N VAL A 59 -7.80 -4.93 -2.51
CA VAL A 59 -7.25 -3.66 -3.02
C VAL A 59 -5.90 -3.90 -3.71
N ILE A 60 -5.03 -4.72 -3.14
CA ILE A 60 -3.72 -5.05 -3.71
C ILE A 60 -3.86 -5.83 -5.01
N ASP A 61 -4.77 -6.79 -5.10
CA ASP A 61 -5.05 -7.53 -6.34
C ASP A 61 -5.54 -6.59 -7.45
N SER A 62 -6.39 -5.63 -7.10
CA SER A 62 -6.84 -4.60 -8.04
C SER A 62 -5.68 -3.69 -8.50
N ILE A 63 -4.80 -3.29 -7.58
CA ILE A 63 -3.62 -2.49 -7.88
C ILE A 63 -2.65 -3.23 -8.78
N LYS A 64 -2.39 -4.53 -8.53
CA LYS A 64 -1.54 -5.37 -9.38
C LYS A 64 -2.05 -5.39 -10.82
N MET A 65 -3.34 -5.59 -11.01
CA MET A 65 -3.95 -5.58 -12.34
C MET A 65 -3.76 -4.22 -13.02
N LEU A 66 -3.99 -3.11 -12.34
CA LEU A 66 -3.84 -1.78 -12.93
C LEU A 66 -2.36 -1.45 -13.24
N LEU A 67 -1.43 -1.86 -12.37
CA LEU A 67 0.01 -1.66 -12.57
C LEU A 67 0.54 -2.45 -13.77
N LEU A 68 0.09 -3.70 -13.97
CA LEU A 68 0.46 -4.51 -15.14
C LEU A 68 0.05 -3.87 -16.47
N HIS A 69 -1.05 -3.11 -16.48
CA HIS A 69 -1.51 -2.38 -17.66
C HIS A 69 -0.91 -0.96 -17.77
N GLY A 70 -0.03 -0.55 -16.84
CA GLY A 70 0.56 0.78 -16.82
C GLY A 70 -0.45 1.91 -16.57
N GLN A 71 -1.57 1.61 -15.89
CA GLN A 71 -2.70 2.54 -15.70
C GLN A 71 -2.68 3.29 -14.36
N VAL A 72 -1.62 3.14 -13.56
CA VAL A 72 -1.51 3.75 -12.23
C VAL A 72 -0.39 4.78 -12.23
N GLU A 73 -0.77 6.05 -12.10
CA GLU A 73 0.19 7.15 -11.86
C GLU A 73 0.43 7.37 -10.37
N LYS A 74 -0.61 7.15 -9.55
CA LYS A 74 -0.61 7.52 -8.13
C LYS A 74 -1.57 6.66 -7.33
N ILE A 75 -1.11 6.20 -6.17
CA ILE A 75 -1.92 5.50 -5.17
C ILE A 75 -2.01 6.42 -3.95
N SER A 76 -3.24 6.68 -3.47
CA SER A 76 -3.47 7.55 -2.30
C SER A 76 -4.23 6.80 -1.22
N VAL A 77 -3.62 6.70 -0.03
CA VAL A 77 -4.26 6.23 1.19
C VAL A 77 -4.72 7.46 1.97
N VAL A 78 -6.04 7.63 2.09
CA VAL A 78 -6.63 8.82 2.71
C VAL A 78 -7.28 8.43 4.03
N ILE A 79 -6.90 9.10 5.11
CA ILE A 79 -7.56 8.98 6.40
C ILE A 79 -8.65 10.04 6.46
N LEU A 80 -9.87 9.60 6.74
CA LEU A 80 -11.04 10.46 6.88
C LEU A 80 -11.40 10.59 8.35
N LYS A 81 -11.92 11.76 8.73
CA LYS A 81 -12.59 11.93 10.02
C LYS A 81 -13.94 11.22 10.00
N ASP A 82 -14.21 10.40 11.01
CA ASP A 82 -15.37 9.51 11.05
C ASP A 82 -16.70 10.27 10.91
N GLU A 83 -16.91 11.34 11.70
CA GLU A 83 -18.22 12.00 11.73
C GLU A 83 -18.51 12.85 10.48
N THR A 84 -17.47 13.38 9.83
CA THR A 84 -17.61 14.38 8.76
C THR A 84 -17.14 13.89 7.39
N SER A 85 -16.51 12.72 7.31
CA SER A 85 -15.86 12.20 6.11
C SER A 85 -14.87 13.18 5.46
N VAL A 86 -14.32 14.11 6.26
CA VAL A 86 -13.35 15.10 5.78
C VAL A 86 -11.97 14.47 5.80
N PRO A 87 -11.17 14.58 4.72
CA PRO A 87 -9.80 14.11 4.71
C PRO A 87 -8.96 14.83 5.76
N VAL A 88 -8.34 14.06 6.65
CA VAL A 88 -7.41 14.58 7.68
C VAL A 88 -5.97 14.38 7.26
N GLU A 89 -5.66 13.24 6.63
CA GLU A 89 -4.32 12.93 6.16
C GLU A 89 -4.40 12.18 4.82
N ARG A 90 -3.37 12.37 3.98
CA ARG A 90 -3.23 11.69 2.70
C ARG A 90 -1.79 11.24 2.51
N PHE A 91 -1.60 9.93 2.41
CA PHE A 91 -0.33 9.30 2.04
C PHE A 91 -0.37 9.00 0.56
N VAL A 92 0.58 9.54 -0.18
CA VAL A 92 0.67 9.41 -1.61
C VAL A 92 1.89 8.56 -1.97
N ILE A 93 1.68 7.56 -2.82
CA ILE A 93 2.72 6.82 -3.51
C ILE A 93 2.61 7.18 -4.99
N GLU A 94 3.56 7.95 -5.50
CA GLU A 94 3.63 8.30 -6.92
C GLU A 94 4.46 7.23 -7.64
N ILE A 95 3.89 6.64 -8.68
CA ILE A 95 4.57 5.65 -9.49
C ILE A 95 5.37 6.43 -10.53
N GLY A 96 6.65 6.61 -10.25
CA GLY A 96 7.58 7.17 -11.23
C GLY A 96 7.56 6.31 -12.48
N SER A 97 7.57 6.95 -13.65
CA SER A 97 7.65 6.19 -14.90
C SER A 97 8.92 5.33 -14.87
N LEU A 98 8.78 4.00 -14.97
CA LEU A 98 9.91 3.09 -15.13
C LEU A 98 10.71 3.40 -16.40
N HIS A 99 10.15 4.24 -17.29
CA HIS A 99 10.72 4.62 -18.57
C HIS A 99 10.61 6.14 -18.85
N GLN A 100 11.06 7.02 -17.93
CA GLN A 100 11.32 8.42 -18.27
C GLN A 100 12.80 8.78 -18.12
N ASN A 101 13.49 8.75 -19.27
CA ASN A 101 14.57 9.64 -19.67
C ASN A 101 15.31 10.35 -18.53
N TRP A 102 16.37 9.71 -18.01
CA TRP A 102 17.52 10.44 -17.51
C TRP A 102 18.03 11.32 -18.66
N LYS A 103 17.76 12.63 -18.58
CA LYS A 103 18.59 13.62 -19.27
C LYS A 103 19.60 14.12 -18.25
N GLU A 104 20.87 13.84 -18.54
CA GLU A 104 22.04 14.50 -17.95
C GLU A 104 21.94 16.03 -18.12
#